data_AF-A0A6I3M186-F1
#
_entry.id   AF-A0A6I3M186-F1
#
_cell.length_a   1.000
_cell.length_b   1.000
_cell.length_c   1.000
_cell.angle_alpha   90.00
_cell.angle_beta   90.00
_cell.angle_gamma   90.00
#
_symmetry.space_group_name_H-M   'P 1'
#
loop_
_entity.id
_entity.type
_entity.pdbx_description
1 polymer ?
#
loop_
_entity_poly.entity_id
_entity_poly.type
_entity_poly.pdbx_seq_one_letter_code
_entity_poly.pdbx_strand_id
1 'polypeptide(L)'
;MRIIKCFVLVFLVLTSCKNVTKKENQYPVLPPKAPITKIFWLKDKTVNIKIDSTLSYSKDIKCDSVIGVNYIGFAGEHFFYPINEKGRYINTISQTKKLNQKQISRLSAIIANKKTYKNPNIAGCYEPRLAFIYFKNDTVICQTQICLSCNQLHSSANIADGADGNLNKEAVKKLTELHDELGFKEN
;
A
#
# COMPACT_ATOMS: atom_id res chain seq x y z
N MET A 1 -33.28 90.32 25.54
CA MET A 1 -34.59 89.63 25.52
C MET A 1 -34.34 88.26 24.89
N ARG A 2 -34.30 87.19 25.69
CA ARG A 2 -35.33 86.12 25.77
C ARG A 2 -35.60 85.46 24.41
N ILE A 3 -35.65 84.15 24.21
CA ILE A 3 -35.59 82.93 25.03
C ILE A 3 -35.63 81.80 23.97
N ILE A 4 -34.83 80.74 24.18
CA ILE A 4 -35.12 79.31 23.93
C ILE A 4 -35.85 78.93 22.62
N LYS A 5 -35.19 78.10 21.80
CA LYS A 5 -35.81 76.87 21.28
C LYS A 5 -34.75 75.79 21.11
N CYS A 6 -34.85 74.80 21.99
CA CYS A 6 -34.14 73.54 21.96
C CYS A 6 -34.26 72.88 20.58
N PHE A 7 -33.14 72.53 19.97
CA PHE A 7 -33.09 71.40 19.05
C PHE A 7 -32.04 70.42 19.56
N VAL A 8 -32.55 69.48 20.34
CA VAL A 8 -31.92 68.21 20.62
C VAL A 8 -31.83 67.48 19.27
N LEU A 9 -30.61 67.30 18.75
CA LEU A 9 -30.36 66.22 17.81
C LEU A 9 -29.07 65.52 18.23
N VAL A 10 -29.26 64.55 19.12
CA VAL A 10 -28.31 63.51 19.47
C VAL A 10 -28.03 62.72 18.19
N PHE A 11 -26.93 63.01 17.51
CA PHE A 11 -26.40 62.10 16.49
C PHE A 11 -25.79 60.90 17.22
N LEU A 12 -26.61 59.86 17.31
CA LEU A 12 -26.25 58.51 17.68
C LEU A 12 -25.00 58.07 16.92
N VAL A 13 -23.91 57.87 17.66
CA VAL A 13 -22.73 57.14 17.20
C VAL A 13 -23.16 55.69 16.99
N LEU A 14 -23.50 55.34 15.74
CA LEU A 14 -23.68 53.96 15.33
C LEU A 14 -22.29 53.31 15.27
N THR A 15 -21.81 52.81 16.42
CA THR A 15 -20.77 51.78 16.44
C THR A 15 -21.35 50.52 15.80
N SER A 16 -21.17 50.39 14.49
CA SER A 16 -21.42 49.13 13.79
C SER A 16 -20.34 48.13 14.22
N CYS A 17 -20.58 47.46 15.34
CA CYS A 17 -19.90 46.23 15.68
C CYS A 17 -20.25 45.22 14.58
N LYS A 18 -19.34 45.04 13.61
CA LYS A 18 -19.36 43.90 12.70
C LYS A 18 -19.27 42.64 13.57
N ASN A 19 -20.41 42.01 13.83
CA ASN A 19 -20.46 40.64 14.31
C ASN A 19 -19.82 39.77 13.23
N VAL A 20 -18.54 39.46 13.40
CA VAL A 20 -17.85 38.41 12.66
C VAL A 20 -18.49 37.11 13.14
N THR A 21 -19.52 36.67 12.43
CA THR A 21 -20.08 35.33 12.59
C THR A 21 -18.93 34.36 12.28
N LYS A 22 -18.34 33.76 13.32
CA LYS A 22 -17.45 32.61 13.17
C LYS A 22 -18.25 31.55 12.42
N LYS A 23 -17.94 31.33 11.14
CA LYS A 23 -18.29 30.08 10.47
C LYS A 23 -17.58 28.99 11.23
N GLU A 24 -18.33 28.26 12.04
CA GLU A 24 -17.91 27.00 12.59
C GLU A 24 -17.67 26.08 11.40
N ASN A 25 -16.39 25.82 11.10
CA ASN A 25 -16.03 24.87 10.06
C ASN A 25 -16.57 23.51 10.51
N GLN A 26 -17.67 23.07 9.90
CA GLN A 26 -18.09 21.68 9.97
C GLN A 26 -17.02 20.87 9.26
N TYR A 27 -16.05 20.37 10.03
CA TYR A 27 -15.14 19.34 9.54
C TYR A 27 -15.99 18.14 9.15
N PRO A 28 -15.80 17.57 7.95
CA PRO A 28 -16.47 16.33 7.60
C PRO A 28 -16.17 15.31 8.69
N VAL A 29 -17.21 14.65 9.20
CA VAL A 29 -17.06 13.53 10.13
C VAL A 29 -16.14 12.53 9.43
N LEU A 30 -14.93 12.34 9.98
CA LEU A 30 -14.00 11.36 9.44
C LEU A 30 -14.70 10.01 9.45
N PRO A 31 -14.63 9.23 8.36
CA PRO A 31 -15.20 7.90 8.35
C PRO A 31 -14.61 7.09 9.52
N PRO A 32 -15.39 6.21 10.15
CA PRO A 32 -14.89 5.37 11.23
C PRO A 32 -13.62 4.65 10.76
N LYS A 33 -12.55 4.75 11.56
CA LYS A 33 -11.28 4.10 11.26
C LYS A 33 -11.54 2.61 11.06
N ALA A 34 -11.13 2.08 9.91
CA ALA A 34 -11.35 0.67 9.59
C ALA A 34 -10.84 -0.22 10.73
N PRO A 35 -11.54 -1.33 11.04
CA PRO A 35 -11.11 -2.25 12.08
C PRO A 35 -9.69 -2.73 11.78
N ILE A 36 -8.80 -2.58 12.77
CA ILE A 36 -7.39 -2.96 12.63
C ILE A 36 -7.33 -4.49 12.57
N THR A 37 -6.92 -5.05 11.44
CA THR A 37 -6.66 -6.48 11.31
C THR A 37 -5.55 -6.88 12.28
N LYS A 38 -5.84 -7.82 13.19
CA LYS A 38 -4.84 -8.35 14.12
C LYS A 38 -3.92 -9.31 13.37
N ILE A 39 -2.68 -8.89 13.16
CA ILE A 39 -1.61 -9.71 12.57
C ILE A 39 -0.90 -10.54 13.64
N PHE A 40 -0.71 -11.82 13.35
CA PHE A 40 0.14 -12.73 14.13
C PHE A 40 0.70 -13.84 13.23
N TRP A 41 1.76 -14.50 13.72
CA TRP A 41 2.44 -15.60 13.02
C TRP A 41 1.87 -16.96 13.44
N LEU A 42 1.51 -17.79 12.47
CA LEU A 42 1.04 -19.16 12.69
C LEU A 42 2.20 -20.02 13.26
N LYS A 43 1.92 -20.81 14.29
CA LYS A 43 2.96 -21.60 14.99
C LYS A 43 3.16 -22.98 14.39
N ASP A 44 2.12 -23.52 13.77
CA ASP A 44 1.98 -24.87 13.22
C ASP A 44 2.40 -24.97 11.74
N LYS A 45 2.54 -23.83 11.05
CA LYS A 45 2.94 -23.77 9.64
C LYS A 45 4.30 -23.11 9.51
N THR A 46 5.34 -23.93 9.33
CA THR A 46 6.72 -23.49 9.16
C THR A 46 7.29 -24.00 7.84
N VAL A 47 8.09 -23.17 7.19
CA VAL A 47 8.93 -23.55 6.05
C VAL A 47 10.38 -23.12 6.26
N ASN A 48 11.30 -23.79 5.59
CA ASN A 48 12.68 -23.33 5.54
C ASN A 48 12.75 -22.00 4.81
N ILE A 49 13.43 -21.02 5.39
CA ILE A 49 13.67 -19.71 4.78
C ILE A 49 15.15 -19.40 4.81
N LYS A 50 15.69 -19.02 3.65
CA LYS A 50 17.06 -18.55 3.48
C LYS A 50 17.03 -17.52 2.36
N ILE A 51 16.64 -16.30 2.72
CA ILE A 51 16.57 -15.18 1.78
C ILE A 51 17.95 -14.95 1.17
N ASP A 52 18.01 -14.97 -0.16
CA ASP A 52 19.20 -14.65 -0.91
C ASP A 52 19.08 -13.23 -1.46
N SER A 53 19.70 -12.29 -0.75
CA SER A 53 19.68 -10.86 -1.11
C SER A 53 20.49 -10.54 -2.37
N THR A 54 21.23 -11.51 -2.92
CA THR A 54 21.98 -11.33 -4.17
C THR A 54 21.11 -11.55 -5.41
N LEU A 55 19.91 -12.12 -5.23
CA LEU A 55 18.95 -12.32 -6.30
C LEU A 55 18.53 -10.99 -6.93
N SER A 56 18.23 -11.03 -8.23
CA SER A 56 17.70 -9.89 -8.96
C SER A 56 16.72 -10.32 -10.03
N TYR A 57 15.64 -9.57 -10.17
CA TYR A 57 14.70 -9.70 -11.28
C TYR A 57 15.36 -9.47 -12.64
N SER A 58 16.41 -8.65 -12.71
CA SER A 58 17.15 -8.40 -13.96
C SER A 58 17.99 -9.58 -14.46
N LYS A 59 18.22 -10.59 -13.61
CA LYS A 59 19.07 -11.77 -13.90
C LYS A 59 18.28 -13.08 -13.98
N ASP A 60 16.96 -13.01 -14.00
CA ASP A 60 16.03 -14.12 -13.76
C ASP A 60 16.28 -14.85 -12.44
N ILE A 61 15.29 -14.85 -11.56
CA ILE A 61 15.36 -15.62 -10.31
C ILE A 61 15.20 -17.10 -10.65
N LYS A 62 16.27 -17.89 -10.46
CA LYS A 62 16.24 -19.35 -10.65
C LYS A 62 15.59 -20.02 -9.44
N CYS A 63 14.37 -20.52 -9.63
CA CYS A 63 13.54 -21.16 -8.60
C CYS A 63 12.76 -22.35 -9.19
N ASP A 64 12.27 -23.24 -8.32
CA ASP A 64 11.46 -24.39 -8.71
C ASP A 64 9.96 -24.03 -8.78
N SER A 65 9.54 -23.07 -7.96
CA SER A 65 8.16 -22.58 -7.98
C SER A 65 8.01 -21.18 -7.40
N VAL A 66 6.91 -20.54 -7.79
CA VAL A 66 6.46 -19.26 -7.24
C VAL A 66 5.01 -19.41 -6.80
N ILE A 67 4.73 -18.99 -5.57
CA ILE A 67 3.38 -18.95 -5.00
C ILE A 67 2.94 -17.49 -4.92
N GLY A 68 1.87 -17.14 -5.63
CA GLY A 68 1.14 -15.90 -5.43
C GLY A 68 0.28 -16.00 -4.17
N VAL A 69 0.21 -14.90 -3.43
CA VAL A 69 -0.45 -14.81 -2.13
C VAL A 69 -1.31 -13.58 -2.08
N ASN A 70 -2.59 -13.76 -1.74
CA ASN A 70 -3.51 -12.69 -1.38
C ASN A 70 -3.63 -12.65 0.15
N TYR A 71 -3.37 -11.50 0.76
CA TYR A 71 -3.29 -11.36 2.21
C TYR A 71 -3.47 -9.92 2.67
N ILE A 72 -3.40 -9.68 3.99
CA ILE A 72 -3.29 -8.34 4.57
C ILE A 72 -1.91 -8.23 5.22
N GLY A 73 -0.97 -7.56 4.55
CA GLY A 73 0.43 -7.44 4.98
C GLY A 73 0.73 -6.17 5.79
N PHE A 74 -0.27 -5.54 6.42
CA PHE A 74 -0.07 -4.31 7.17
C PHE A 74 -0.95 -4.22 8.42
N ALA A 75 -0.44 -3.56 9.45
CA ALA A 75 -1.21 -3.17 10.63
C ALA A 75 -0.65 -1.85 11.20
N GLY A 76 -1.42 -0.77 11.05
CA GLY A 76 -0.93 0.57 11.38
C GLY A 76 0.22 0.97 10.46
N GLU A 77 1.37 1.33 11.05
CA GLU A 77 2.58 1.74 10.32
C GLU A 77 3.53 0.56 10.01
N HIS A 78 3.16 -0.67 10.40
CA HIS A 78 3.98 -1.85 10.20
C HIS A 78 3.55 -2.63 8.96
N PHE A 79 4.53 -3.11 8.20
CA PHE A 79 4.35 -3.95 7.01
C PHE A 79 5.04 -5.30 7.21
N PHE A 80 4.45 -6.35 6.65
CA PHE A 80 4.83 -7.73 6.93
C PHE A 80 4.85 -8.53 5.64
N TYR A 81 5.97 -9.21 5.38
CA TYR A 81 5.99 -10.27 4.36
C TYR A 81 5.07 -11.44 4.75
N PRO A 82 4.60 -12.24 3.77
CA PRO A 82 3.77 -13.41 4.05
C PRO A 82 4.40 -14.45 4.99
N ILE A 83 5.73 -14.56 4.97
CA ILE A 83 6.51 -15.47 5.80
C ILE A 83 7.61 -14.69 6.51
N ASN A 84 7.72 -14.85 7.83
CA ASN A 84 8.77 -14.19 8.60
C ASN A 84 10.10 -14.94 8.57
N GLU A 85 11.12 -14.34 9.19
CA GLU A 85 12.48 -14.86 9.33
C GLU A 85 12.56 -16.24 10.02
N LYS A 86 11.53 -16.61 10.79
CA LYS A 86 11.43 -17.92 11.46
C LYS A 86 10.67 -18.94 10.61
N GLY A 87 10.38 -18.61 9.35
CA GLY A 87 9.66 -19.47 8.42
C GLY A 87 8.15 -19.57 8.69
N ARG A 88 7.59 -18.72 9.56
CA ARG A 88 6.17 -18.78 9.94
C ARG A 88 5.32 -17.93 9.03
N TYR A 89 4.19 -18.48 8.59
CA TYR A 89 3.20 -17.77 7.78
C TYR A 89 2.42 -16.75 8.62
N ILE A 90 2.06 -15.64 8.00
CA ILE A 90 1.12 -14.67 8.56
C ILE A 90 -0.31 -15.22 8.55
N ASN A 91 -1.10 -14.90 9.57
CA ASN A 91 -2.48 -15.39 9.72
C ASN A 91 -3.48 -14.78 8.72
N THR A 92 -3.09 -13.74 7.99
CA THR A 92 -3.98 -12.97 7.11
C THR A 92 -3.96 -13.45 5.66
N ILE A 93 -3.23 -14.53 5.34
CA ILE A 93 -3.28 -15.15 4.02
C ILE A 93 -4.67 -15.73 3.79
N SER A 94 -5.40 -15.17 2.84
CA SER A 94 -6.74 -15.60 2.48
C SER A 94 -6.75 -16.56 1.29
N GLN A 95 -5.83 -16.36 0.34
CA GLN A 95 -5.73 -17.19 -0.87
C GLN A 95 -4.28 -17.37 -1.30
N THR A 96 -3.98 -18.53 -1.88
CA THR A 96 -2.68 -18.83 -2.47
C THR A 96 -2.87 -19.53 -3.82
N LYS A 97 -1.99 -19.24 -4.78
CA LYS A 97 -2.00 -19.90 -6.09
C LYS A 97 -0.58 -20.11 -6.58
N LYS A 98 -0.26 -21.34 -7.01
CA LYS A 98 1.01 -21.62 -7.71
C LYS A 98 0.96 -21.00 -9.11
N LEU A 99 1.95 -20.17 -9.45
CA LEU A 99 2.08 -19.60 -10.78
C LEU A 99 2.59 -20.65 -11.76
N ASN A 100 2.11 -20.57 -13.01
CA ASN A 100 2.71 -21.29 -14.12
C ASN A 100 3.90 -20.50 -14.72
N GLN A 101 4.67 -21.14 -15.61
CA GLN A 101 5.88 -20.53 -16.17
C GLN A 101 5.60 -19.22 -16.93
N LYS A 102 4.49 -19.14 -17.67
CA LYS A 102 4.11 -17.92 -18.41
C LYS A 102 3.85 -16.76 -17.45
N GLN A 103 3.17 -17.02 -16.33
CA GLN A 103 2.91 -16.03 -15.28
C GLN A 103 4.20 -15.59 -14.58
N ILE A 104 5.10 -16.52 -14.27
CA ILE A 104 6.41 -16.23 -13.67
C ILE A 104 7.23 -15.33 -14.61
N SER A 105 7.35 -15.69 -15.89
CA SER A 105 8.07 -14.89 -16.87
C SER A 105 7.47 -13.49 -17.03
N ARG A 106 6.14 -13.37 -17.05
CA ARG A 106 5.46 -12.06 -17.13
C ARG A 106 5.73 -11.22 -15.89
N LEU A 107 5.61 -11.79 -14.70
CA LEU A 107 5.91 -11.12 -13.43
C LEU A 107 7.34 -10.58 -13.43
N SER A 108 8.31 -11.43 -13.77
CA SER A 108 9.72 -11.04 -13.83
C SER A 108 9.96 -9.93 -14.84
N ALA A 109 9.34 -10.00 -16.03
CA ALA A 109 9.47 -8.97 -17.05
C ALA A 109 8.89 -7.61 -16.62
N ILE A 110 7.81 -7.60 -15.83
CA ILE A 110 7.25 -6.35 -15.28
C ILE A 110 8.24 -5.73 -14.28
N ILE A 111 8.73 -6.51 -13.30
CA ILE A 111 9.56 -6.00 -12.20
C ILE A 111 11.00 -5.68 -12.66
N ALA A 112 11.54 -6.43 -13.62
CA ALA A 112 12.89 -6.21 -14.15
C ALA A 112 13.01 -4.98 -15.06
N ASN A 113 11.88 -4.44 -15.55
CA ASN A 113 11.90 -3.37 -16.53
C ASN A 113 12.04 -2.00 -15.87
N LYS A 114 13.15 -1.29 -16.10
CA LYS A 114 13.36 0.08 -15.60
C LYS A 114 12.25 1.07 -15.96
N LYS A 115 11.53 0.86 -17.08
CA LYS A 115 10.40 1.72 -17.47
C LYS A 115 9.22 1.63 -16.52
N THR A 116 9.06 0.51 -15.80
CA THR A 116 8.03 0.29 -14.76
C THR A 116 8.03 1.37 -13.69
N TYR A 117 9.21 1.95 -13.42
CA TYR A 117 9.43 2.90 -12.33
C TYR A 117 9.49 4.36 -12.81
N LYS A 118 9.37 4.61 -14.12
CA LYS A 118 9.36 5.98 -14.65
C LYS A 118 8.00 6.63 -14.47
N ASN A 119 7.99 7.89 -14.04
CA ASN A 119 6.80 8.69 -13.78
C ASN A 119 5.82 7.97 -12.84
N PRO A 120 6.27 7.65 -11.60
CA PRO A 120 5.51 6.84 -10.67
C PRO A 120 4.20 7.51 -10.27
N ASN A 121 3.16 6.69 -10.02
CA ASN A 121 1.88 7.16 -9.51
C ASN A 121 1.85 7.00 -7.99
N ILE A 122 2.44 7.95 -7.27
CA ILE A 122 2.63 7.85 -5.81
C ILE A 122 1.32 8.12 -5.07
N ALA A 123 0.96 7.24 -4.12
CA ALA A 123 -0.09 7.48 -3.14
C ALA A 123 0.49 7.52 -1.71
N GLY A 124 -0.24 8.10 -0.76
CA GLY A 124 0.22 8.29 0.62
C GLY A 124 0.04 7.08 1.55
N CYS A 125 -0.12 5.87 1.01
CA CYS A 125 -0.38 4.65 1.78
C CYS A 125 0.64 3.56 1.42
N TYR A 126 0.72 2.49 2.21
CA TYR A 126 1.32 1.24 1.76
C TYR A 126 0.60 0.06 2.39
N GLU A 127 -0.34 -0.54 1.68
CA GLU A 127 -1.16 -1.63 2.19
C GLU A 127 -0.93 -2.88 1.32
N PRO A 128 0.19 -3.60 1.48
CA PRO A 128 0.49 -4.76 0.67
C PRO A 128 -0.60 -5.82 0.83
N ARG A 129 -1.22 -6.18 -0.29
CA ARG A 129 -2.29 -7.18 -0.37
C ARG A 129 -1.96 -8.34 -1.30
N LEU A 130 -0.98 -8.13 -2.18
CA LEU A 130 -0.47 -9.14 -3.10
C LEU A 130 0.99 -9.44 -2.77
N ALA A 131 1.39 -10.70 -2.78
CA ALA A 131 2.78 -11.09 -2.69
C ALA A 131 3.11 -12.31 -3.55
N PHE A 132 4.40 -12.49 -3.81
CA PHE A 132 4.97 -13.63 -4.52
C PHE A 132 6.12 -14.21 -3.73
N ILE A 133 6.06 -15.51 -3.45
CA ILE A 133 7.04 -16.26 -2.65
C ILE A 133 7.75 -17.25 -3.57
N TYR A 134 9.07 -17.17 -3.63
CA TYR A 134 9.91 -17.98 -4.50
C TYR A 134 10.54 -19.12 -3.70
N PHE A 135 10.40 -20.33 -4.20
CA PHE A 135 10.93 -21.54 -3.58
C PHE A 135 12.01 -22.17 -4.45
N LYS A 136 13.10 -22.60 -3.81
CA LYS A 136 14.13 -23.45 -4.39
C LYS A 136 14.52 -24.53 -3.39
N ASN A 137 14.48 -25.80 -3.78
CA ASN A 137 14.71 -26.95 -2.91
C ASN A 137 13.91 -26.84 -1.60
N ASP A 138 12.59 -26.61 -1.72
CA ASP A 138 11.64 -26.41 -0.60
C ASP A 138 12.02 -25.30 0.40
N THR A 139 12.88 -24.37 -0.01
CA THR A 139 13.32 -23.24 0.81
C THR A 139 12.85 -21.94 0.18
N VAL A 140 12.28 -21.05 0.99
CA VAL A 140 11.94 -19.67 0.58
C VAL A 140 13.24 -18.90 0.38
N ILE A 141 13.49 -18.47 -0.86
CA ILE A 141 14.70 -17.73 -1.25
C ILE A 141 14.42 -16.25 -1.55
N CYS A 142 13.17 -15.90 -1.85
CA CYS A 142 12.77 -14.52 -2.16
C CYS A 142 11.28 -14.31 -1.84
N GLN A 143 10.94 -13.10 -1.40
CA GLN A 143 9.58 -12.61 -1.26
C GLN A 143 9.45 -11.22 -1.86
N THR A 144 8.38 -10.98 -2.60
CA THR A 144 8.03 -9.65 -3.14
C THR A 144 6.60 -9.34 -2.76
N GLN A 145 6.36 -8.18 -2.15
CA GLN A 145 5.04 -7.71 -1.74
C GLN A 145 4.69 -6.42 -2.47
N ILE A 146 3.43 -6.31 -2.89
CA ILE A 146 2.92 -5.24 -3.74
C ILE A 146 1.64 -4.69 -3.12
N CYS A 147 1.57 -3.36 -3.04
CA CYS A 147 0.34 -2.65 -2.84
C CYS A 147 -0.14 -2.09 -4.19
N LEU A 148 -1.22 -2.66 -4.73
CA LEU A 148 -1.79 -2.19 -6.00
C LEU A 148 -2.52 -0.85 -5.85
N SER A 149 -2.97 -0.48 -4.65
CA SER A 149 -3.63 0.81 -4.39
C SER A 149 -2.61 1.96 -4.34
N CYS A 150 -1.47 1.72 -3.69
CA CYS A 150 -0.44 2.75 -3.50
C CYS A 150 0.68 2.66 -4.54
N ASN A 151 0.57 1.70 -5.46
CA ASN A 151 1.48 1.49 -6.59
C ASN A 151 2.93 1.31 -6.11
N GLN A 152 3.13 0.62 -4.99
CA GLN A 152 4.44 0.40 -4.40
C GLN A 152 4.71 -1.08 -4.28
N LEU A 153 5.98 -1.45 -4.37
CA LEU A 153 6.44 -2.80 -4.13
C LEU A 153 7.70 -2.79 -3.26
N HIS A 154 7.84 -3.81 -2.44
CA HIS A 154 9.05 -4.13 -1.69
C HIS A 154 9.44 -5.56 -2.01
N SER A 155 10.72 -5.82 -2.22
CA SER A 155 11.24 -7.16 -2.51
C SER A 155 12.50 -7.45 -1.72
N SER A 156 12.66 -8.71 -1.33
CA SER A 156 13.94 -9.18 -0.80
C SER A 156 14.99 -9.40 -1.90
N ALA A 157 14.59 -9.40 -3.17
CA ALA A 157 15.49 -9.45 -4.33
C ALA A 157 15.58 -8.07 -4.98
N ASN A 158 16.70 -7.78 -5.64
CA ASN A 158 16.88 -6.51 -6.33
C ASN A 158 15.95 -6.41 -7.55
N ILE A 159 15.12 -5.39 -7.57
CA ILE A 159 14.35 -4.94 -8.73
C ILE A 159 15.18 -3.97 -9.57
N ALA A 160 14.62 -3.47 -10.68
CA ALA A 160 15.36 -2.57 -11.57
C ALA A 160 15.70 -1.19 -10.95
N ASP A 161 15.02 -0.83 -9.85
CA ASP A 161 15.09 0.45 -9.13
C ASP A 161 15.73 0.33 -7.72
N GLY A 162 16.18 -0.86 -7.31
CA GLY A 162 16.68 -1.12 -5.95
C GLY A 162 15.99 -2.31 -5.29
N ALA A 163 15.73 -2.26 -3.98
CA ALA A 163 14.91 -3.27 -3.29
C ALA A 163 13.42 -2.90 -3.26
N ASP A 164 13.14 -1.61 -3.35
CA ASP A 164 11.80 -1.02 -3.25
C ASP A 164 11.56 -0.14 -4.48
N GLY A 165 10.29 0.01 -4.89
CA GLY A 165 10.00 0.78 -6.09
C GLY A 165 8.57 1.28 -6.17
N ASN A 166 8.41 2.48 -6.74
CA ASN A 166 7.12 3.08 -7.06
C ASN A 166 6.78 2.76 -8.52
N LEU A 167 5.67 2.05 -8.71
CA LEU A 167 5.14 1.61 -9.99
C LEU A 167 4.42 2.75 -10.72
N ASN A 168 4.55 2.76 -12.04
CA ASN A 168 3.70 3.57 -12.91
C ASN A 168 2.35 2.88 -13.18
N LYS A 169 1.42 3.61 -13.78
CA LYS A 169 0.05 3.12 -14.06
C LYS A 169 0.01 1.88 -14.95
N GLU A 170 0.93 1.76 -15.91
CA GLU A 170 0.98 0.61 -16.82
C GLU A 170 1.41 -0.67 -16.09
N ALA A 171 2.40 -0.57 -15.22
CA ALA A 171 2.87 -1.70 -14.42
C ALA A 171 1.82 -2.17 -13.42
N VAL A 172 1.12 -1.23 -12.78
CA VAL A 172 -0.01 -1.54 -11.88
C VAL A 172 -1.09 -2.29 -12.64
N LYS A 173 -1.50 -1.80 -13.82
CA LYS A 173 -2.47 -2.50 -14.67
C LYS A 173 -2.06 -3.95 -14.97
N LYS A 174 -0.81 -4.17 -15.38
CA LYS A 174 -0.28 -5.51 -15.67
C LYS A 174 -0.24 -6.43 -14.44
N LEU A 175 0.03 -5.87 -13.26
CA LEU A 175 0.02 -6.62 -12.01
C LEU A 175 -1.40 -6.92 -11.53
N THR A 176 -2.35 -6.01 -11.73
CA THR A 176 -3.79 -6.27 -11.52
C THR A 176 -4.30 -7.37 -12.44
N GLU A 177 -3.95 -7.35 -13.74
CA GLU A 177 -4.29 -8.44 -14.66
C GLU A 177 -3.72 -9.79 -14.18
N LEU A 178 -2.49 -9.82 -13.66
CA LEU A 178 -1.91 -11.02 -13.06
C LEU A 178 -2.64 -11.45 -11.78
N HIS A 179 -3.01 -10.51 -10.91
CA HIS A 179 -3.82 -10.79 -9.73
C HIS A 179 -5.15 -11.46 -10.11
N ASP A 180 -5.84 -10.91 -11.09
CA ASP A 180 -7.15 -11.40 -11.54
C ASP A 180 -7.05 -12.78 -12.19
N GLU A 181 -6.01 -13.02 -13.00
CA GLU A 181 -5.72 -14.34 -13.57
C GLU A 181 -5.43 -15.42 -12.52
N LEU A 182 -4.93 -15.04 -11.34
CA LEU A 182 -4.74 -15.97 -10.22
C LEU A 182 -6.06 -16.30 -9.51
N GLY A 183 -7.16 -15.61 -9.85
CA GLY A 183 -8.49 -15.79 -9.27
C GLY A 183 -8.59 -15.24 -7.84
N PHE A 184 -7.74 -14.28 -7.49
CA PHE A 184 -7.79 -13.60 -6.21
C PHE A 184 -8.95 -12.62 -6.15
N LYS A 185 -9.58 -12.53 -4.98
CA LYS A 185 -10.66 -11.61 -4.67
C LYS A 185 -10.14 -10.54 -3.72
N GLU A 186 -10.73 -9.35 -3.74
CA GLU A 186 -10.36 -8.32 -2.76
C GLU A 186 -10.66 -8.81 -1.33
N ASN A 187 -9.74 -8.48 -0.41
CA ASN A 187 -9.84 -8.76 1.03
C ASN A 187 -10.45 -7.58 1.78
#